data_AF-A0A1C5W8Q1-F1
#
_entry.id   AF-A0A1C5W8Q1-F1
#
_cell.length_a   1.000
_cell.length_b   1.000
_cell.length_c   1.000
_cell.angle_alpha   90.00
_cell.angle_beta   90.00
_cell.angle_gamma   90.00
#
_symmetry.space_group_name_H-M   'P 1'
#
loop_
_entity.id
_entity.type
_entity.pdbx_description
1 polymer ?
#
loop_
_entity_poly.entity_id
_entity_poly.type
_entity_poly.pdbx_seq_one_letter_code
_entity_poly.pdbx_strand_id
1 'polypeptide(L)'
;MLMTKKQAIAIITKCAKQYQQYLEGNQVVFVYRDENNKSNHTAVRFHSHNFLHFTGVTPRTGMNANGFYRAALNNRLTGEDVALDDSWNYTDILWNGIQAEKVQRAFEKLNYREQTLFEKRLAICITCGRVGSWKGRPTFEELAVMFEGSTASGAERAYRKAVDKLAELLVAEGALHAVRLKQKSKTKRKKKITAAIYEYQADCDGERGEIQVDFENGTAEIVRLADWDTIKTNRFANKAVAYLLNCENEKLPKETIVAFE
;
A
#
# COMPACT_ATOMS: atom_id res chain seq x y z
N MET A 1 20.75 12.20 -0.27
CA MET A 1 21.55 13.43 -0.07
C MET A 1 20.76 14.26 0.92
N LEU A 2 21.31 14.55 2.11
CA LEU A 2 20.61 15.34 3.13
C LEU A 2 20.42 16.76 2.60
N MET A 3 19.19 17.25 2.60
CA MET A 3 18.87 18.62 2.18
C MET A 3 19.20 19.58 3.32
N THR A 4 19.97 20.63 3.05
CA THR A 4 20.29 21.64 4.07
C THR A 4 19.07 22.49 4.40
N LYS A 5 19.00 23.06 5.62
CA LYS A 5 17.92 23.99 6.02
C LYS A 5 17.74 25.15 5.05
N LYS A 6 18.87 25.68 4.53
CA LYS A 6 18.87 26.75 3.52
C LYS A 6 18.21 26.33 2.21
N GLN A 7 18.50 25.12 1.73
CA GLN A 7 17.86 24.58 0.51
C GLN A 7 16.36 24.33 0.75
N ALA A 8 15.99 23.80 1.91
CA ALA A 8 14.60 23.58 2.31
C ALA A 8 13.79 24.89 2.27
N ILE A 9 14.31 25.94 2.92
CA ILE A 9 13.67 27.25 2.98
C ILE A 9 13.53 27.87 1.58
N ALA A 10 14.55 27.72 0.73
CA ALA A 10 14.48 28.21 -0.65
C ALA A 10 13.35 27.53 -1.44
N ILE A 11 13.16 26.21 -1.25
CA ILE A 11 12.06 25.45 -1.87
C ILE A 11 10.73 25.89 -1.28
N ILE A 12 10.58 25.95 0.05
CA ILE A 12 9.35 26.37 0.73
C ILE A 12 8.92 27.76 0.25
N THR A 13 9.88 28.70 0.17
CA THR A 13 9.64 30.07 -0.30
C THR A 13 9.16 30.09 -1.75
N LYS A 14 9.77 29.27 -2.63
CA LYS A 14 9.33 29.12 -4.02
C LYS A 14 7.92 28.53 -4.09
N CYS A 15 7.65 27.48 -3.32
CA CYS A 15 6.35 26.82 -3.26
C CYS A 15 5.26 27.74 -2.70
N ALA A 16 5.58 28.62 -1.75
CA ALA A 16 4.62 29.60 -1.22
C ALA A 16 4.10 30.54 -2.31
N LYS A 17 5.00 31.02 -3.19
CA LYS A 17 4.64 31.87 -4.34
C LYS A 17 3.76 31.12 -5.34
N GLN A 18 4.08 29.87 -5.64
CA GLN A 18 3.25 29.02 -6.49
C GLN A 18 1.88 28.73 -5.85
N TYR A 19 1.86 28.46 -4.55
CA TYR A 19 0.63 28.23 -3.79
C TYR A 19 -0.28 29.47 -3.87
N GLN A 20 0.27 30.67 -3.65
CA GLN A 20 -0.48 31.92 -3.80
C GLN A 20 -1.07 32.09 -5.20
N GLN A 21 -0.25 31.82 -6.22
CA GLN A 21 -0.64 32.05 -7.62
C GLN A 21 -1.69 31.06 -8.11
N TYR A 22 -1.59 29.78 -7.72
CA TYR A 22 -2.34 28.70 -8.36
C TYR A 22 -3.37 28.02 -7.46
N LEU A 23 -3.22 28.11 -6.14
CA LEU A 23 -4.05 27.35 -5.20
C LEU A 23 -4.80 28.23 -4.22
N GLU A 24 -4.20 29.28 -3.65
CA GLU A 24 -4.83 30.11 -2.63
C GLU A 24 -6.16 30.71 -3.12
N GLY A 25 -7.24 30.42 -2.40
CA GLY A 25 -8.60 30.86 -2.75
C GLY A 25 -9.30 29.95 -3.77
N ASN A 26 -8.58 29.06 -4.44
CA ASN A 26 -9.14 28.10 -5.38
C ASN A 26 -9.69 26.85 -4.68
N GLN A 27 -10.58 26.15 -5.37
CA GLN A 27 -11.19 24.90 -4.93
C GLN A 27 -10.89 23.80 -5.95
N VAL A 28 -10.37 22.67 -5.47
CA VAL A 28 -10.17 21.46 -6.28
C VAL A 28 -11.30 20.48 -5.95
N VAL A 29 -11.93 19.94 -6.99
CA VAL A 29 -12.99 18.94 -6.86
C VAL A 29 -12.46 17.59 -7.31
N PHE A 30 -12.42 16.64 -6.38
CA PHE A 30 -12.10 15.26 -6.64
C PHE A 30 -13.38 14.51 -6.95
N VAL A 31 -13.55 14.09 -8.20
CA VAL A 31 -14.68 13.24 -8.62
C VAL A 31 -14.21 11.80 -8.61
N TYR A 32 -14.93 10.93 -7.92
CA TYR A 32 -14.59 9.51 -7.80
C TYR A 32 -15.85 8.65 -7.90
N ARG A 33 -15.68 7.36 -8.22
CA ARG A 33 -16.76 6.38 -8.05
C ARG A 33 -16.55 5.61 -6.77
N ASP A 34 -17.62 5.41 -6.02
CA ASP A 34 -17.60 4.54 -4.84
C ASP A 34 -17.63 3.05 -5.23
N GLU A 35 -17.55 2.20 -4.22
CA GLU A 35 -17.61 0.74 -4.35
C GLU A 35 -18.92 0.22 -4.99
N ASN A 36 -19.98 1.05 -5.02
CA ASN A 36 -21.26 0.75 -5.65
C ASN A 36 -21.39 1.37 -7.05
N ASN A 37 -20.27 1.82 -7.64
CA ASN A 37 -20.20 2.45 -8.95
C ASN A 37 -21.01 3.77 -9.07
N LYS A 38 -21.33 4.42 -7.93
CA LYS A 38 -21.97 5.75 -7.92
C LYS A 38 -20.91 6.84 -7.96
N SER A 39 -21.14 7.84 -8.81
CA SER A 39 -20.30 9.03 -8.88
C SER A 39 -20.50 9.90 -7.64
N ASN A 40 -19.43 10.18 -6.93
CA ASN A 40 -19.35 11.06 -5.78
C ASN A 40 -18.30 12.15 -6.03
N HIS A 41 -18.29 13.18 -5.18
CA HIS A 41 -17.25 14.19 -5.21
C HIS A 41 -16.89 14.70 -3.82
N THR A 42 -15.62 15.07 -3.66
CA THR A 42 -15.10 15.81 -2.50
C THR A 42 -14.46 17.09 -3.00
N ALA A 43 -14.83 18.22 -2.39
CA ALA A 43 -14.24 19.52 -2.70
C ALA A 43 -13.26 19.94 -1.59
N VAL A 44 -12.06 20.34 -1.97
CA VAL A 44 -11.04 20.88 -1.07
C VAL A 44 -10.75 22.31 -1.47
N ARG A 45 -10.93 23.23 -0.52
CA ARG A 45 -10.55 24.65 -0.69
C ARG A 45 -9.18 24.89 -0.09
N PHE A 46 -8.36 25.64 -0.82
CA PHE A 46 -6.98 25.92 -0.45
C PHE A 46 -6.88 27.31 0.19
N HIS A 47 -6.73 27.33 1.51
CA HIS A 47 -6.52 28.54 2.29
C HIS A 47 -5.06 28.73 2.66
N SER A 48 -4.67 29.96 2.99
CA SER A 48 -3.33 30.30 3.48
C SER A 48 -2.81 29.38 4.60
N HIS A 49 -3.67 28.99 5.55
CA HIS A 49 -3.29 28.10 6.65
C HIS A 49 -3.03 26.65 6.22
N ASN A 50 -3.48 26.22 5.02
CA ASN A 50 -3.20 24.89 4.53
C ASN A 50 -1.76 24.75 4.00
N PHE A 51 -1.10 25.85 3.64
CA PHE A 51 0.25 25.82 3.08
C PHE A 51 1.26 25.08 3.96
N LEU A 52 1.23 25.32 5.28
CA LEU A 52 2.14 24.67 6.22
C LEU A 52 2.05 23.13 6.13
N HIS A 53 0.84 22.59 5.98
CA HIS A 53 0.64 21.14 5.88
C HIS A 53 1.31 20.53 4.64
N PHE A 54 1.40 21.27 3.53
CA PHE A 54 2.08 20.81 2.32
C PHE A 54 3.60 20.86 2.43
N THR A 55 4.14 21.63 3.37
CA THR A 55 5.58 21.74 3.55
C THR A 55 6.16 20.60 4.38
N GLY A 56 5.36 19.90 5.19
CA GLY A 56 5.83 18.81 6.04
C GLY A 56 6.81 19.23 7.13
N VAL A 57 6.93 20.53 7.43
CA VAL A 57 7.81 21.04 8.48
C VAL A 57 7.01 21.40 9.72
N THR A 58 7.67 21.31 10.88
CA THR A 58 7.12 21.83 12.13
C THR A 58 7.63 23.27 12.32
N PRO A 59 6.76 24.28 12.43
CA PRO A 59 7.20 25.63 12.74
C PRO A 59 7.66 25.68 14.21
N ARG A 60 8.59 26.57 14.53
CA ARG A 60 9.00 26.77 15.92
C ARG A 60 7.83 27.27 16.78
N THR A 61 7.92 27.03 18.09
CA THR A 61 6.91 27.42 19.08
C THR A 61 6.54 28.90 18.93
N GLY A 62 5.25 29.20 18.77
CA GLY A 62 4.73 30.56 18.64
C GLY A 62 4.43 31.04 17.20
N MET A 63 4.84 30.29 16.17
CA MET A 63 4.49 30.61 14.78
C MET A 63 3.30 29.76 14.30
N ASN A 64 2.16 30.41 14.05
CA ASN A 64 0.98 29.74 13.49
C ASN A 64 1.08 29.57 11.97
N ALA A 65 0.23 28.71 11.38
CA ALA A 65 0.28 28.37 9.95
C ALA A 65 0.16 29.58 9.01
N ASN A 66 -0.68 30.57 9.35
CA ASN A 66 -0.82 31.80 8.57
C ASN A 66 0.44 32.68 8.67
N GLY A 67 1.02 32.78 9.86
CA GLY A 67 2.29 33.49 10.10
C GLY A 67 3.44 32.87 9.33
N PHE A 68 3.53 31.53 9.35
CA PHE A 68 4.49 30.76 8.57
C PHE A 68 4.35 31.02 7.07
N TYR A 69 3.14 30.94 6.54
CA TYR A 69 2.88 31.19 5.11
C TYR A 69 3.26 32.62 4.70
N ARG A 70 2.90 33.62 5.50
CA ARG A 70 3.28 35.03 5.25
C ARG A 70 4.80 35.22 5.30
N ALA A 71 5.49 34.58 6.24
CA ALA A 71 6.93 34.63 6.31
C ALA A 71 7.57 33.99 5.05
N ALA A 72 7.05 32.85 4.60
CA ALA A 72 7.50 32.17 3.39
C ALA A 72 7.33 33.05 2.14
N LEU A 73 6.15 33.64 1.94
CA LEU A 73 5.86 34.52 0.80
C LEU A 73 6.81 35.71 0.71
N ASN A 74 7.11 36.30 1.86
CA ASN A 74 7.95 37.51 1.95
C ASN A 74 9.45 37.21 2.04
N ASN A 75 9.87 35.94 1.84
CA ASN A 75 11.25 35.48 2.00
C ASN A 75 11.85 35.83 3.39
N ARG A 76 11.02 35.79 4.43
CA ARG A 76 11.40 36.09 5.83
C ARG A 76 11.66 34.84 6.67
N LEU A 77 11.42 33.64 6.13
CA LEU A 77 11.75 32.40 6.83
C LEU A 77 13.27 32.22 6.94
N THR A 78 13.70 31.89 8.14
CA THR A 78 15.09 31.57 8.48
C THR A 78 15.21 30.12 8.94
N GLY A 79 16.46 29.64 9.06
CA GLY A 79 16.75 28.28 9.57
C GLY A 79 16.23 28.02 10.99
N GLU A 80 15.96 29.09 11.75
CA GLU A 80 15.46 29.02 13.12
C GLU A 80 13.93 28.92 13.21
N ASP A 81 13.21 29.42 12.20
CA ASP A 81 11.75 29.42 12.15
C ASP A 81 11.16 28.03 11.87
N VAL A 82 12.01 27.13 11.38
CA VAL A 82 11.66 25.79 10.96
C VAL A 82 12.41 24.81 11.85
N ALA A 83 11.66 24.04 12.64
CA ALA A 83 12.18 22.81 13.22
C ALA A 83 12.30 21.79 12.07
N LEU A 84 13.34 21.97 11.25
CA LEU A 84 13.90 20.88 10.47
C LEU A 84 14.54 19.98 11.52
N ASP A 85 13.88 18.87 11.81
CA ASP A 85 14.64 17.72 12.28
C ASP A 85 15.76 17.49 11.26
N ASP A 86 16.96 17.14 11.72
CA ASP A 86 18.06 16.82 10.82
C ASP A 86 17.82 15.46 10.13
N SER A 87 16.63 14.88 10.32
CA SER A 87 16.10 13.63 9.78
C SER A 87 14.97 13.90 8.78
N TRP A 88 15.11 14.91 7.91
CA TRP A 88 14.26 15.12 6.74
C TRP A 88 14.50 14.01 5.70
N ASN A 89 14.17 12.81 6.11
CA ASN A 89 14.15 11.62 5.31
C ASN A 89 12.72 11.53 4.80
N TYR A 90 12.51 11.97 3.55
CA TYR A 90 11.22 11.81 2.88
C TYR A 90 10.73 10.36 2.96
N THR A 91 11.67 9.42 3.02
CA THR A 91 11.42 8.04 3.40
C THR A 91 10.81 7.89 4.78
N ASP A 92 11.34 8.46 5.86
CA ASP A 92 10.78 8.32 7.22
C ASP A 92 9.37 8.92 7.32
N ILE A 93 9.07 10.01 6.62
CA ILE A 93 7.73 10.59 6.57
C ILE A 93 6.74 9.64 5.85
N LEU A 94 7.16 9.05 4.72
CA LEU A 94 6.35 8.05 4.01
C LEU A 94 6.28 6.72 4.78
N TRP A 95 7.34 6.35 5.49
CA TRP A 95 7.50 5.10 6.24
C TRP A 95 6.67 5.14 7.53
N ASN A 96 6.74 6.24 8.29
CA ASN A 96 5.94 6.45 9.49
C ASN A 96 4.43 6.50 9.19
N GLY A 97 4.04 6.89 7.97
CA GLY A 97 2.64 6.79 7.50
C GLY A 97 2.16 5.34 7.28
N ILE A 98 3.05 4.36 7.14
CA ILE A 98 2.76 2.97 6.71
C ILE A 98 2.74 1.96 7.89
N GLN A 99 2.54 2.41 9.13
CA GLN A 99 2.72 1.52 10.29
C GLN A 99 4.12 0.83 10.26
N ALA A 100 5.16 1.59 9.87
CA ALA A 100 6.54 1.14 9.65
C ALA A 100 7.07 0.13 10.66
N GLU A 101 6.82 0.38 11.94
CA GLU A 101 7.27 -0.48 13.03
C GLU A 101 6.73 -1.92 12.91
N LYS A 102 5.45 -2.06 12.54
CA LYS A 102 4.82 -3.36 12.28
C LYS A 102 5.36 -4.00 11.01
N VAL A 103 5.58 -3.21 9.96
CA VAL A 103 6.18 -3.71 8.71
C VAL A 103 7.58 -4.25 8.95
N GLN A 104 8.39 -3.53 9.74
CA GLN A 104 9.73 -3.95 10.09
C GLN A 104 9.72 -5.24 10.91
N ARG A 105 8.89 -5.33 11.96
CA ARG A 105 8.71 -6.57 12.75
C ARG A 105 8.28 -7.76 11.91
N ALA A 106 7.35 -7.57 10.98
CA ALA A 106 6.92 -8.61 10.06
C ALA A 106 8.09 -9.03 9.14
N PHE A 107 8.84 -8.07 8.61
CA PHE A 107 9.94 -8.33 7.69
C PHE A 107 11.12 -9.07 8.37
N GLU A 108 11.43 -8.74 9.61
CA GLU A 108 12.49 -9.38 10.40
C GLU A 108 12.24 -10.89 10.63
N LYS A 109 10.98 -11.33 10.57
CA LYS A 109 10.59 -12.76 10.67
C LYS A 109 10.83 -13.55 9.37
N LEU A 110 11.12 -12.89 8.26
CA LEU A 110 11.53 -13.56 7.02
C LEU A 110 12.99 -14.02 7.13
N ASN A 111 13.35 -15.11 6.44
CA ASN A 111 14.74 -15.54 6.38
C ASN A 111 15.57 -14.63 5.45
N TYR A 112 16.90 -14.70 5.56
CA TYR A 112 17.82 -13.86 4.77
C TYR A 112 17.54 -13.90 3.26
N ARG A 113 17.21 -15.08 2.72
CA ARG A 113 16.91 -15.25 1.29
C ARG A 113 15.61 -14.56 0.90
N GLU A 114 14.55 -14.72 1.69
CA GLU A 114 13.27 -14.04 1.50
C GLU A 114 13.44 -12.52 1.56
N GLN A 115 14.12 -12.00 2.59
CA GLN A 115 14.40 -10.57 2.73
C GLN A 115 15.17 -10.03 1.52
N THR A 116 16.25 -10.71 1.12
CA THR A 116 17.06 -10.31 -0.04
C THR A 116 16.24 -10.28 -1.32
N LEU A 117 15.38 -11.28 -1.55
CA LEU A 117 14.49 -11.31 -2.72
C LEU A 117 13.58 -10.07 -2.76
N PHE A 118 13.00 -9.68 -1.63
CA PHE A 118 12.14 -8.49 -1.56
C PHE A 118 12.90 -7.20 -1.79
N GLU A 119 13.96 -6.95 -1.01
CA GLU A 119 14.70 -5.69 -1.07
C GLU A 119 15.27 -5.43 -2.46
N LYS A 120 15.79 -6.49 -3.11
CA LYS A 120 16.28 -6.40 -4.49
C LYS A 120 15.15 -6.17 -5.49
N ARG A 121 14.04 -6.92 -5.39
CA ARG A 121 12.97 -6.88 -6.39
C ARG A 121 12.14 -5.60 -6.33
N LEU A 122 11.97 -5.05 -5.13
CA LEU A 122 11.27 -3.80 -4.83
C LEU A 122 12.22 -2.59 -4.76
N ALA A 123 13.52 -2.79 -4.97
CA ALA A 123 14.54 -1.75 -4.88
C ALA A 123 14.37 -0.88 -3.62
N ILE A 124 14.14 -1.51 -2.47
CA ILE A 124 13.94 -0.83 -1.18
C ILE A 124 14.79 -1.53 -0.13
N CYS A 125 15.44 -0.76 0.75
CA CYS A 125 16.02 -1.31 1.96
C CYS A 125 15.00 -1.13 3.08
N ILE A 126 14.47 -2.22 3.65
CA ILE A 126 13.45 -2.15 4.70
C ILE A 126 14.04 -1.61 6.00
N THR A 127 15.34 -1.84 6.25
CA THR A 127 16.02 -1.37 7.46
C THR A 127 16.11 0.17 7.55
N CYS A 128 16.29 0.85 6.42
CA CYS A 128 16.45 2.31 6.41
C CYS A 128 15.48 3.04 5.46
N GLY A 129 14.50 2.30 4.93
CA GLY A 129 13.51 2.70 3.94
C GLY A 129 14.03 3.25 2.60
N ARG A 130 15.35 3.30 2.37
CA ARG A 130 15.91 3.91 1.14
C ARG A 130 15.39 3.19 -0.09
N VAL A 131 14.81 3.94 -1.01
CA VAL A 131 14.33 3.44 -2.30
C VAL A 131 15.40 3.70 -3.37
N GLY A 132 15.86 2.63 -4.01
CA GLY A 132 16.76 2.65 -5.15
C GLY A 132 16.04 2.86 -6.49
N SER A 133 16.83 3.08 -7.54
CA SER A 133 16.29 3.22 -8.89
C SER A 133 15.71 1.90 -9.40
N TRP A 134 14.48 1.97 -9.94
CA TRP A 134 13.82 0.82 -10.56
C TRP A 134 14.54 0.30 -11.81
N LYS A 135 15.33 1.15 -12.48
CA LYS A 135 16.04 0.82 -13.72
C LYS A 135 17.11 -0.26 -13.53
N GLY A 136 17.66 -0.40 -12.33
CA GLY A 136 18.71 -1.36 -12.00
C GLY A 136 18.23 -2.55 -11.16
N ARG A 137 16.91 -2.78 -11.08
CA ARG A 137 16.39 -3.92 -10.32
C ARG A 137 16.78 -5.22 -11.02
N PRO A 138 17.28 -6.23 -10.28
CA PRO A 138 17.65 -7.48 -10.91
C PRO A 138 16.42 -8.21 -11.45
N THR A 139 16.60 -8.90 -12.59
CA THR A 139 15.59 -9.81 -13.14
C THR A 139 15.51 -11.10 -12.33
N PHE A 140 14.52 -11.95 -12.60
CA PHE A 140 14.46 -13.25 -11.93
C PHE A 140 15.59 -14.19 -12.36
N GLU A 141 16.11 -14.03 -13.58
CA GLU A 141 17.32 -14.71 -14.06
C GLU A 141 18.53 -14.30 -13.23
N GLU A 142 18.73 -13.00 -13.01
CA GLU A 142 19.84 -12.48 -12.19
C GLU A 142 19.69 -12.86 -10.71
N LEU A 143 18.47 -12.84 -10.17
CA LEU A 143 18.18 -13.31 -8.81
C LEU A 143 18.41 -14.82 -8.66
N ALA A 144 18.14 -15.61 -9.71
CA ALA A 144 18.39 -17.04 -9.66
C ALA A 144 19.89 -17.36 -9.55
N VAL A 145 20.77 -16.54 -10.16
CA VAL A 145 22.24 -16.67 -10.01
C VAL A 145 22.68 -16.40 -8.57
N MET A 146 22.02 -15.47 -7.85
CA MET A 146 22.37 -15.15 -6.46
C MET A 146 22.06 -16.28 -5.46
N PHE A 147 21.18 -17.21 -5.82
CA PHE A 147 20.81 -18.35 -4.97
C PHE A 147 21.09 -19.64 -5.72
N GLU A 148 22.26 -20.23 -5.49
CA GLU A 148 22.76 -21.43 -6.17
C GLU A 148 21.67 -22.51 -6.38
N GLY A 149 21.61 -23.07 -7.59
CA GLY A 149 20.69 -24.16 -7.94
C GLY A 149 19.26 -23.74 -8.28
N SER A 150 18.98 -22.45 -8.52
CA SER A 150 17.65 -21.98 -8.94
C SER A 150 17.59 -21.63 -10.43
N THR A 151 16.44 -21.86 -11.05
CA THR A 151 16.09 -21.26 -12.36
C THR A 151 15.39 -19.91 -12.13
N ALA A 152 15.21 -19.10 -13.19
CA ALA A 152 14.42 -17.88 -13.12
C ALA A 152 12.98 -18.12 -12.62
N SER A 153 12.32 -19.16 -13.14
CA SER A 153 10.98 -19.57 -12.68
C SER A 153 10.98 -20.08 -11.24
N GLY A 154 12.07 -20.70 -10.78
CA GLY A 154 12.30 -21.05 -9.38
C GLY A 154 12.40 -19.82 -8.49
N ALA A 155 13.16 -18.81 -8.90
CA ALA A 155 13.33 -17.55 -8.18
C ALA A 155 12.02 -16.76 -8.11
N GLU A 156 11.26 -16.70 -9.20
CA GLU A 156 9.93 -16.09 -9.21
C GLU A 156 8.97 -16.80 -8.25
N ARG A 157 8.95 -18.13 -8.26
CA ARG A 157 8.10 -18.91 -7.35
C ARG A 157 8.49 -18.68 -5.89
N ALA A 158 9.79 -18.64 -5.59
CA ALA A 158 10.30 -18.34 -4.25
C ALA A 158 9.90 -16.93 -3.81
N TYR A 159 10.01 -15.94 -4.69
CA TYR A 159 9.55 -14.57 -4.44
C TYR A 159 8.05 -14.54 -4.13
N ARG A 160 7.21 -15.19 -4.94
CA ARG A 160 5.75 -15.23 -4.70
C ARG A 160 5.41 -15.88 -3.35
N LYS A 161 6.08 -16.96 -2.98
CA LYS A 161 5.91 -17.58 -1.64
C LYS A 161 6.34 -16.64 -0.51
N ALA A 162 7.41 -15.88 -0.71
CA ALA A 162 7.85 -14.88 0.25
C ALA A 162 6.82 -13.75 0.39
N VAL A 163 6.18 -13.32 -0.70
CA VAL A 163 5.04 -12.37 -0.72
C VAL A 163 3.88 -12.87 0.13
N ASP A 164 3.42 -14.10 -0.10
CA ASP A 164 2.33 -14.69 0.68
C ASP A 164 2.69 -14.76 2.18
N LYS A 165 3.90 -15.23 2.50
CA LYS A 165 4.40 -15.29 3.88
C LYS A 165 4.47 -13.92 4.55
N LEU A 166 4.98 -12.90 3.84
CA LEU A 166 5.04 -11.53 4.37
C LEU A 166 3.64 -10.98 4.62
N ALA A 167 2.68 -11.25 3.74
CA ALA A 167 1.29 -10.82 3.94
C ALA A 167 0.70 -11.41 5.24
N GLU A 168 0.93 -12.70 5.51
CA GLU A 168 0.51 -13.33 6.78
C GLU A 168 1.17 -12.68 8.00
N LEU A 169 2.46 -12.40 7.92
CA LEU A 169 3.20 -11.74 9.00
C LEU A 169 2.69 -10.31 9.24
N LEU A 170 2.37 -9.57 8.18
CA LEU A 170 1.78 -8.23 8.27
C LEU A 170 0.39 -8.25 8.90
N VAL A 171 -0.41 -9.27 8.59
CA VAL A 171 -1.72 -9.49 9.24
C VAL A 171 -1.53 -9.79 10.72
N ALA A 172 -0.60 -10.66 11.08
CA ALA A 172 -0.31 -10.99 12.49
C ALA A 172 0.19 -9.78 13.29
N GLU A 173 0.92 -8.85 12.65
CA GLU A 173 1.32 -7.58 13.26
C GLU A 173 0.19 -6.52 13.26
N GLY A 174 -0.97 -6.82 12.65
CA GLY A 174 -2.10 -5.92 12.51
C GLY A 174 -1.80 -4.73 11.60
N ALA A 175 -0.91 -4.88 10.63
CA ALA A 175 -0.54 -3.85 9.65
C ALA A 175 -1.45 -3.85 8.41
N LEU A 176 -2.10 -4.98 8.12
CA LEU A 176 -2.90 -5.20 6.91
C LEU A 176 -4.00 -6.23 7.22
N HIS A 177 -5.11 -6.18 6.48
CA HIS A 177 -6.08 -7.27 6.44
C HIS A 177 -5.86 -8.16 5.21
N ALA A 178 -6.18 -9.44 5.33
CA ALA A 178 -6.11 -10.34 4.17
C ALA A 178 -7.16 -11.44 4.19
N VAL A 179 -7.50 -11.93 2.99
CA VAL A 179 -8.28 -13.17 2.83
C VAL A 179 -7.38 -14.26 2.28
N ARG A 180 -7.24 -15.37 3.01
CA ARG A 180 -6.63 -16.59 2.47
C ARG A 180 -7.70 -17.42 1.78
N LEU A 181 -7.54 -17.65 0.48
CA LEU A 181 -8.46 -18.43 -0.35
C LEU A 181 -7.86 -19.79 -0.69
N LYS A 182 -8.68 -20.83 -0.62
CA LYS A 182 -8.32 -22.18 -1.05
C LYS A 182 -9.45 -22.79 -1.87
N GLN A 183 -9.14 -23.17 -3.11
CA GLN A 183 -10.09 -23.84 -4.01
C GLN A 183 -10.36 -25.24 -3.48
N LYS A 184 -11.62 -25.51 -3.11
CA LYS A 184 -12.09 -26.82 -2.68
C LYS A 184 -12.48 -27.69 -3.87
N SER A 185 -13.21 -27.10 -4.82
CA SER A 185 -13.62 -27.78 -6.04
C SER A 185 -13.82 -26.80 -7.19
N LYS A 186 -13.88 -27.34 -8.42
CA LYS A 186 -14.26 -26.59 -9.61
C LYS A 186 -14.95 -27.49 -10.62
N THR A 187 -15.88 -26.90 -11.34
CA THR A 187 -16.61 -27.53 -12.43
C THR A 187 -16.15 -26.93 -13.75
N LYS A 188 -15.91 -27.77 -14.75
CA LYS A 188 -15.47 -27.35 -16.08
C LYS A 188 -16.43 -27.82 -17.15
N ARG A 189 -16.69 -26.96 -18.14
CA ARG A 189 -17.41 -27.30 -19.37
C ARG A 189 -16.61 -26.80 -20.57
N LYS A 190 -16.33 -27.69 -21.54
CA LYS A 190 -15.54 -27.37 -22.74
C LYS A 190 -14.25 -26.57 -22.42
N LYS A 191 -13.48 -27.04 -21.43
CA LYS A 191 -12.22 -26.47 -20.89
C LYS A 191 -12.36 -25.17 -20.06
N LYS A 192 -13.49 -24.47 -20.08
CA LYS A 192 -13.75 -23.30 -19.24
C LYS A 192 -14.27 -23.69 -17.87
N ILE A 193 -13.84 -22.99 -16.82
CA ILE A 193 -14.43 -23.15 -15.47
C ILE A 193 -15.77 -22.44 -15.46
N THR A 194 -16.82 -23.16 -15.08
CA THR A 194 -18.20 -22.64 -15.01
C THR A 194 -18.62 -22.33 -13.58
N ALA A 195 -18.13 -23.11 -12.61
CA ALA A 195 -18.36 -22.87 -11.19
C ALA A 195 -17.16 -23.30 -10.35
N ALA A 196 -17.02 -22.73 -9.15
CA ALA A 196 -16.02 -23.16 -8.18
C ALA A 196 -16.51 -22.96 -6.74
N ILE A 197 -16.01 -23.80 -5.84
CA ILE A 197 -16.20 -23.65 -4.39
C ILE A 197 -14.84 -23.31 -3.78
N TYR A 198 -14.81 -22.25 -2.99
CA TYR A 198 -13.64 -21.79 -2.26
C TYR A 198 -13.92 -21.80 -0.77
N GLU A 199 -12.97 -22.28 0.00
CA GLU A 199 -12.87 -21.92 1.40
C GLU A 199 -12.10 -20.60 1.51
N TYR A 200 -12.53 -19.75 2.44
CA TYR A 200 -11.84 -18.51 2.73
C TYR A 200 -11.61 -18.34 4.23
N GLN A 201 -10.53 -17.67 4.60
CA GLN A 201 -10.16 -17.40 5.97
C GLN A 201 -9.92 -15.90 6.11
N ALA A 202 -10.63 -15.26 7.04
CA ALA A 202 -10.47 -13.85 7.36
C ALA A 202 -9.21 -13.66 8.22
N ASP A 203 -8.38 -12.69 7.84
CA ASP A 203 -7.09 -12.39 8.47
C ASP A 203 -6.18 -13.61 8.69
N CYS A 204 -6.25 -14.57 7.75
CA CYS A 204 -5.40 -15.76 7.73
C CYS A 204 -5.46 -16.63 9.01
N ASP A 205 -6.48 -16.46 9.86
CA ASP A 205 -6.66 -17.15 11.14
C ASP A 205 -8.13 -17.57 11.36
N GLY A 206 -8.40 -18.41 12.37
CA GLY A 206 -9.74 -18.88 12.73
C GLY A 206 -10.36 -19.89 11.75
N GLU A 207 -11.62 -20.25 11.97
CA GLU A 207 -12.32 -21.18 11.07
C GLU A 207 -12.65 -20.57 9.71
N ARG A 208 -12.71 -21.45 8.72
CA ARG A 208 -12.92 -21.08 7.32
C ARG A 208 -14.40 -20.94 6.98
N GLY A 209 -14.72 -19.87 6.28
CA GLY A 209 -15.98 -19.73 5.55
C GLY A 209 -15.93 -20.46 4.20
N GLU A 210 -17.05 -20.47 3.50
CA GLU A 210 -17.20 -21.08 2.18
C GLU A 210 -17.94 -20.12 1.23
N ILE A 211 -17.42 -20.00 0.01
CA ILE A 211 -17.96 -19.19 -1.07
C ILE A 211 -18.16 -20.09 -2.29
N GLN A 212 -19.34 -20.04 -2.87
CA GLN A 212 -19.65 -20.66 -4.14
C GLN A 212 -19.70 -19.58 -5.23
N VAL A 213 -19.04 -19.82 -6.35
CA VAL A 213 -18.98 -18.88 -7.47
C VAL A 213 -19.54 -19.55 -8.72
N ASP A 214 -20.45 -18.86 -9.39
CA ASP A 214 -20.98 -19.20 -10.71
C ASP A 214 -20.48 -18.18 -11.73
N PHE A 215 -19.54 -18.62 -12.56
CA PHE A 215 -18.92 -17.80 -13.58
C PHE A 215 -19.75 -17.67 -14.86
N GLU A 216 -20.74 -18.54 -15.08
CA GLU A 216 -21.65 -18.42 -16.22
C GLU A 216 -22.63 -17.26 -15.99
N ASN A 217 -23.11 -17.11 -14.75
CA ASN A 217 -24.00 -16.01 -14.35
C ASN A 217 -23.27 -14.79 -13.78
N GLY A 218 -21.96 -14.89 -13.51
CA GLY A 218 -21.16 -13.82 -12.93
C GLY A 218 -21.55 -13.49 -11.48
N THR A 219 -21.97 -14.50 -10.73
CA THR A 219 -22.49 -14.35 -9.37
C THR A 219 -21.68 -15.19 -8.38
N ALA A 220 -21.74 -14.81 -7.11
CA ALA A 220 -21.18 -15.59 -6.02
C ALA A 220 -22.10 -15.54 -4.81
N GLU A 221 -22.11 -16.63 -4.05
CA GLU A 221 -22.88 -16.80 -2.83
C GLU A 221 -21.93 -17.13 -1.67
N ILE A 222 -22.15 -16.48 -0.54
CA ILE A 222 -21.44 -16.76 0.70
C ILE A 222 -22.23 -17.85 1.43
N VAL A 223 -21.77 -19.10 1.28
CA VAL A 223 -22.44 -20.29 1.84
C VAL A 223 -22.26 -20.34 3.35
N ARG A 224 -21.07 -19.98 3.84
CA ARG A 224 -20.74 -19.94 5.27
C ARG A 224 -19.77 -18.80 5.56
N LEU A 225 -20.02 -18.06 6.64
CA LEU A 225 -19.09 -17.03 7.11
C LEU A 225 -17.87 -17.63 7.82
N ALA A 226 -16.72 -16.99 7.68
CA ALA A 226 -15.54 -17.28 8.48
C ALA A 226 -15.66 -16.64 9.87
N ASP A 227 -15.00 -17.20 10.89
CA ASP A 227 -15.13 -16.76 12.29
C ASP A 227 -14.86 -15.29 12.52
N TRP A 228 -13.87 -14.73 11.81
CA TRP A 228 -13.47 -13.33 11.95
C TRP A 228 -14.19 -12.38 10.99
N ASP A 229 -15.08 -12.90 10.14
CA ASP A 229 -15.92 -12.09 9.23
C ASP A 229 -17.26 -11.75 9.87
N THR A 230 -17.21 -11.19 11.09
CA THR A 230 -18.37 -10.92 11.95
C THR A 230 -18.93 -9.51 11.79
N ILE A 231 -18.27 -8.66 11.01
CA ILE A 231 -18.75 -7.31 10.70
C ILE A 231 -20.00 -7.45 9.82
N LYS A 232 -21.05 -6.67 10.08
CA LYS A 232 -22.31 -6.72 9.32
C LYS A 232 -22.15 -6.65 7.79
N THR A 233 -21.06 -6.05 7.32
CA THR A 233 -20.75 -5.91 5.89
C THR A 233 -20.04 -7.11 5.29
N ASN A 234 -19.67 -8.14 6.06
CA ASN A 234 -18.92 -9.33 5.64
C ASN A 234 -17.75 -8.97 4.72
N ARG A 235 -16.91 -8.04 5.19
CA ARG A 235 -15.89 -7.34 4.39
C ARG A 235 -14.93 -8.34 3.73
N PHE A 236 -14.56 -9.40 4.44
CA PHE A 236 -13.63 -10.41 3.94
C PHE A 236 -14.25 -11.25 2.83
N ALA A 237 -15.46 -11.77 3.05
CA ALA A 237 -16.19 -12.53 2.04
C ALA A 237 -16.43 -11.69 0.78
N ASN A 238 -16.84 -10.43 0.92
CA ASN A 238 -17.05 -9.53 -0.20
C ASN A 238 -15.75 -9.26 -0.97
N LYS A 239 -14.62 -9.13 -0.27
CA LYS A 239 -13.32 -8.98 -0.93
C LYS A 239 -12.92 -10.24 -1.70
N ALA A 240 -13.15 -11.41 -1.13
CA ALA A 240 -12.94 -12.69 -1.81
C ALA A 240 -13.82 -12.85 -3.05
N VAL A 241 -15.12 -12.55 -2.94
CA VAL A 241 -16.06 -12.57 -4.06
C VAL A 241 -15.59 -11.65 -5.18
N ALA A 242 -15.26 -10.40 -4.85
CA ALA A 242 -14.77 -9.43 -5.82
C ALA A 242 -13.49 -9.91 -6.51
N TYR A 243 -12.53 -10.49 -5.76
CA TYR A 243 -11.32 -11.05 -6.34
C TYR A 243 -11.62 -12.22 -7.29
N LEU A 244 -12.46 -13.17 -6.86
CA LEU A 244 -12.78 -14.37 -7.63
C LEU A 244 -13.53 -14.06 -8.92
N LEU A 245 -14.53 -13.15 -8.88
CA LEU A 245 -15.29 -12.75 -10.06
C LEU A 245 -14.46 -11.95 -11.08
N ASN A 246 -13.39 -11.29 -10.63
CA ASN A 246 -12.45 -10.58 -11.51
C ASN A 246 -11.33 -11.48 -12.07
N CYS A 247 -11.23 -12.74 -11.62
CA CYS A 247 -10.28 -13.68 -12.18
C CYS A 247 -10.76 -14.20 -13.54
N GLU A 248 -9.85 -14.33 -14.51
CA GLU A 248 -10.15 -15.07 -15.74
C GLU A 248 -10.45 -16.53 -15.39
N ASN A 249 -11.61 -17.05 -15.82
CA ASN A 249 -12.10 -18.39 -15.49
C ASN A 249 -11.09 -19.53 -15.75
N GLU A 250 -10.09 -19.35 -16.61
CA GLU A 250 -9.07 -20.37 -16.90
C GLU A 250 -7.86 -20.32 -15.95
N LYS A 251 -7.65 -19.22 -15.23
CA LYS A 251 -6.47 -18.94 -14.40
C LYS A 251 -6.75 -18.89 -12.90
N LEU A 252 -7.89 -19.45 -12.47
CA LEU A 252 -8.28 -19.46 -11.07
C LEU A 252 -7.22 -20.13 -10.17
N PRO A 253 -6.74 -19.44 -9.12
CA PRO A 253 -5.71 -19.96 -8.24
C PRO A 253 -6.23 -21.13 -7.40
N LYS A 254 -5.36 -22.12 -7.14
CA LYS A 254 -5.68 -23.18 -6.18
C LYS A 254 -5.66 -22.67 -4.75
N GLU A 255 -4.73 -21.77 -4.45
CA GLU A 255 -4.55 -21.12 -3.16
C GLU A 255 -3.92 -19.75 -3.40
N THR A 256 -4.36 -18.74 -2.66
CA THR A 256 -3.82 -17.37 -2.76
C THR A 256 -4.20 -16.54 -1.53
N ILE A 257 -3.48 -15.45 -1.31
CA ILE A 257 -3.78 -14.44 -0.30
C ILE A 257 -4.14 -13.14 -0.99
N VAL A 258 -5.28 -12.57 -0.61
CA VAL A 258 -5.78 -11.30 -1.13
C VAL A 258 -5.69 -10.26 -0.02
N ALA A 259 -4.65 -9.43 -0.09
CA ALA A 259 -4.37 -8.34 0.83
C ALA A 259 -5.26 -7.11 0.56
N PHE A 260 -5.67 -6.39 1.60
CA PHE A 260 -6.37 -5.12 1.51
C PHE A 260 -6.23 -4.26 2.79
N GLU A 261 -6.39 -2.95 2.63
CA GLU A 261 -6.53 -1.98 3.74
C GLU A 261 -7.98 -1.92 4.18
#